data_AF-A0A3M8BCQ3-F1
#
_entry.id   AF-A0A3M8BCQ3-F1
#
_cell.length_a   1.000
_cell.length_b   1.000
_cell.length_c   1.000
_cell.angle_alpha   90.00
_cell.angle_beta   90.00
_cell.angle_gamma   90.00
#
_symmetry.space_group_name_H-M   'P 1'
#
loop_
_entity.id
_entity.type
_entity.pdbx_description
1 polymer ?
#
loop_
_entity_poly.entity_id
_entity_poly.type
_entity_poly.pdbx_seq_one_letter_code
_entity_poly.pdbx_strand_id
1 'polypeptide(L)'
;MEEVLQPFLAFLQQDVQQLEELKADASAFQDSSIRELFLHAKAHPEQIDDLLRLIANFLDEEADTYKKGLACIIAGTLVENGGDPAVIVGAVVRQLERHLQLLEAYFQQDAALPLADRFEKAPDTVKAQVTSDFVVLATMTMICRDKHARIEMRQNQQLCRLIEELEEQVDNLHYVNVVLGSADDLEVVALHPETSTGIRLRLSMVQNNFHLFTLLQDVFIQQFQSQEPFASMPRNEVAVKAATGVEYPDTENACDSALFGFYSGGALDENGFLTKQGAFSHWLFGEDTPQRIPRVEEKAIVLLGPSLFAQRSWDLSFCVPVHDALTPQAELVEVLSGEQVKAWSKKIIEQWKKAK
;
A
#
# COMPACT_ATOMS: atom_id res chain seq x y z
N MET A 1 19.01 -30.96 -1.31
CA MET A 1 18.68 -29.80 -2.15
C MET A 1 18.53 -30.21 -3.62
N GLU A 2 19.55 -30.79 -4.25
CA GLU A 2 19.50 -31.20 -5.67
C GLU A 2 18.36 -32.19 -6.01
N GLU A 3 18.09 -33.16 -5.12
CA GLU A 3 17.02 -34.16 -5.28
C GLU A 3 15.60 -33.55 -5.33
N VAL A 4 15.39 -32.35 -4.74
CA VAL A 4 14.10 -31.64 -4.73
C VAL A 4 14.04 -30.58 -5.83
N LEU A 5 15.18 -29.95 -6.11
CA LEU A 5 15.28 -28.88 -7.10
C LEU A 5 15.12 -29.36 -8.53
N GLN A 6 15.76 -30.48 -8.90
CA GLN A 6 15.73 -30.97 -10.27
C GLN A 6 14.31 -31.32 -10.73
N PRO A 7 13.48 -32.06 -9.96
CA PRO A 7 12.09 -32.29 -10.33
C PRO A 7 11.26 -31.01 -10.43
N PHE A 8 11.47 -30.05 -9.52
CA PHE A 8 10.75 -28.79 -9.50
C PHE A 8 11.08 -27.91 -10.73
N LEU A 9 12.37 -27.77 -11.06
CA LEU A 9 12.78 -27.02 -12.25
C LEU A 9 12.30 -27.70 -13.53
N ALA A 10 12.36 -29.03 -13.61
CA ALA A 10 11.81 -29.78 -14.74
C ALA A 10 10.30 -29.54 -14.90
N PHE A 11 9.55 -29.49 -13.79
CA PHE A 11 8.13 -29.13 -13.81
C PHE A 11 7.90 -27.70 -14.33
N LEU A 12 8.71 -26.73 -13.91
CA LEU A 12 8.60 -25.33 -14.35
C LEU A 12 8.98 -25.14 -15.82
N GLN A 13 9.92 -25.92 -16.33
CA GLN A 13 10.39 -25.86 -17.73
C GLN A 13 9.47 -26.57 -18.72
N GLN A 14 8.44 -27.28 -18.26
CA GLN A 14 7.49 -27.95 -19.14
C GLN A 14 6.40 -26.98 -19.61
N ASP A 15 6.49 -26.52 -20.85
CA ASP A 15 5.48 -25.64 -21.45
C ASP A 15 4.07 -26.25 -21.43
N VAL A 16 3.07 -25.39 -21.23
CA VAL A 16 1.66 -25.77 -21.30
C VAL A 16 1.15 -25.55 -22.72
N GLN A 17 0.69 -26.62 -23.36
CA GLN A 17 0.32 -26.61 -24.79
C GLN A 17 -1.19 -26.73 -25.00
N GLN A 18 -1.95 -27.18 -24.00
CA GLN A 18 -3.39 -27.38 -24.09
C GLN A 18 -4.14 -26.55 -23.05
N LEU A 19 -5.37 -26.14 -23.39
CA LEU A 19 -6.20 -25.30 -22.52
C LEU A 19 -6.59 -26.03 -21.23
N GLU A 20 -6.79 -27.35 -21.30
CA GLU A 20 -7.20 -28.21 -20.19
C GLU A 20 -6.13 -28.36 -19.10
N GLU A 21 -4.88 -28.04 -19.44
CA GLU A 21 -3.76 -28.05 -18.50
C GLU A 21 -3.72 -26.78 -17.62
N LEU A 22 -4.42 -25.72 -18.04
CA LEU A 22 -4.49 -24.47 -17.29
C LEU A 22 -5.41 -24.60 -16.08
N LYS A 23 -4.85 -24.35 -14.88
CA LYS A 23 -5.56 -24.41 -13.61
C LYS A 23 -5.36 -23.12 -12.83
N ALA A 24 -6.46 -22.47 -12.46
CA ALA A 24 -6.48 -21.26 -11.62
C ALA A 24 -6.72 -21.54 -10.14
N ASP A 25 -7.02 -22.79 -9.78
CA ASP A 25 -7.37 -23.19 -8.41
C ASP A 25 -6.26 -24.01 -7.73
N ALA A 26 -6.55 -24.52 -6.53
CA ALA A 26 -5.62 -25.33 -5.75
C ALA A 26 -5.13 -26.59 -6.48
N SER A 27 -5.80 -27.06 -7.53
CA SER A 27 -5.36 -28.21 -8.33
C SER A 27 -4.09 -27.94 -9.14
N ALA A 28 -3.72 -26.66 -9.33
CA ALA A 28 -2.46 -26.25 -9.95
C ALA A 28 -1.23 -26.68 -9.14
N PHE A 29 -1.39 -26.90 -7.83
CA PHE A 29 -0.30 -27.21 -6.89
C PHE A 29 -0.27 -28.68 -6.45
N GLN A 30 -0.99 -29.56 -7.16
CA GLN A 30 -1.03 -30.99 -6.85
C GLN A 30 0.19 -31.77 -7.33
N ASP A 31 1.06 -31.15 -8.13
CA ASP A 31 2.31 -31.78 -8.57
C ASP A 31 3.21 -32.11 -7.35
N SER A 32 3.74 -33.33 -7.33
CA SER A 32 4.55 -33.80 -6.20
C SER A 32 5.82 -32.98 -6.00
N SER A 33 6.39 -32.44 -7.07
CA SER A 33 7.61 -31.62 -6.99
C SER A 33 7.39 -30.31 -6.22
N ILE A 34 6.22 -29.68 -6.38
CA ILE A 34 5.84 -28.47 -5.63
C ILE A 34 5.68 -28.81 -4.14
N ARG A 35 5.00 -29.92 -3.84
CA ARG A 35 4.81 -30.37 -2.46
C ARG A 35 6.14 -30.69 -1.78
N GLU A 36 7.03 -31.39 -2.48
CA GLU A 36 8.37 -31.73 -1.98
C GLU A 36 9.22 -30.49 -1.75
N LEU A 37 9.13 -29.48 -2.64
CA LEU A 37 9.77 -28.17 -2.45
C LEU A 37 9.33 -27.52 -1.14
N PHE A 38 8.02 -27.44 -0.85
CA PHE A 38 7.53 -26.83 0.38
C PHE A 38 7.90 -27.63 1.64
N LEU A 39 7.86 -28.97 1.56
CA LEU A 39 8.31 -29.82 2.67
C LEU A 39 9.81 -29.60 2.95
N HIS A 40 10.62 -29.47 1.90
CA HIS A 40 12.05 -29.18 2.00
C HIS A 40 12.30 -27.80 2.60
N ALA A 41 11.64 -26.76 2.09
CA ALA A 41 11.74 -25.39 2.62
C ALA A 41 11.38 -25.31 4.10
N LYS A 42 10.33 -26.02 4.52
CA LYS A 42 9.92 -26.09 5.93
C LYS A 42 10.95 -26.82 6.80
N ALA A 43 11.59 -27.87 6.29
CA ALA A 43 12.61 -28.62 7.01
C ALA A 43 13.97 -27.88 7.06
N HIS A 44 14.21 -27.00 6.09
CA HIS A 44 15.47 -26.30 5.87
C HIS A 44 15.24 -24.79 5.63
N PRO A 45 14.77 -24.05 6.64
CA PRO A 45 14.47 -22.62 6.49
C PRO A 45 15.68 -21.79 6.06
N GLU A 46 16.90 -22.22 6.41
CA GLU A 46 18.14 -21.59 5.99
C GLU A 46 18.40 -21.63 4.47
N GLN A 47 17.66 -22.47 3.73
CA GLN A 47 17.81 -22.66 2.29
C GLN A 47 16.74 -21.93 1.47
N ILE A 48 15.77 -21.28 2.12
CA ILE A 48 14.66 -20.61 1.41
C ILE A 48 15.18 -19.56 0.44
N ASP A 49 16.16 -18.74 0.84
CA ASP A 49 16.72 -17.71 -0.03
C ASP A 49 17.43 -18.29 -1.26
N ASP A 50 18.05 -19.47 -1.14
CA ASP A 50 18.64 -20.15 -2.30
C ASP A 50 17.57 -20.64 -3.27
N LEU A 51 16.44 -21.15 -2.75
CA LEU A 51 15.27 -21.50 -3.58
C LEU A 51 14.70 -20.26 -4.27
N LEU A 52 14.59 -19.13 -3.56
CA LEU A 52 14.13 -17.87 -4.13
C LEU A 52 15.06 -17.37 -5.23
N ARG A 53 16.39 -17.45 -5.07
CA ARG A 53 17.34 -17.09 -6.15
C ARG A 53 17.15 -17.95 -7.40
N LEU A 54 16.89 -19.24 -7.23
CA LEU A 54 16.63 -20.15 -8.35
C LEU A 54 15.33 -19.80 -9.08
N ILE A 55 14.26 -19.52 -8.32
CA ILE A 55 13.00 -19.07 -8.91
C ILE A 55 13.19 -17.73 -9.62
N ALA A 56 13.92 -16.78 -9.02
CA ALA A 56 14.19 -15.48 -9.64
C ALA A 56 14.90 -15.63 -10.99
N ASN A 57 15.90 -16.50 -11.08
CA ASN A 57 16.57 -16.82 -12.34
C ASN A 57 15.60 -17.39 -13.39
N PHE A 58 14.75 -18.35 -12.99
CA PHE A 58 13.73 -18.91 -13.88
C PHE A 58 12.74 -17.85 -14.39
N LEU A 59 12.31 -16.91 -13.53
CA LEU A 59 11.38 -15.85 -13.93
C LEU A 59 12.00 -14.92 -15.01
N ASP A 60 13.31 -14.74 -14.99
CA ASP A 60 14.04 -13.93 -15.97
C ASP A 60 14.37 -14.68 -17.28
N GLU A 61 14.23 -16.01 -17.32
CA GLU A 61 14.41 -16.82 -18.54
C GLU A 61 13.21 -16.70 -19.50
N GLU A 62 13.38 -17.03 -20.79
CA GLU A 62 12.22 -17.23 -21.67
C GLU A 62 11.58 -18.59 -21.36
N ALA A 63 10.42 -18.55 -20.74
CA ALA A 63 9.66 -19.72 -20.28
C ALA A 63 8.16 -19.44 -20.36
N ASP A 64 7.37 -20.50 -20.29
CA ASP A 64 5.91 -20.47 -20.35
C ASP A 64 5.27 -19.52 -19.32
N THR A 65 4.35 -18.64 -19.79
CA THR A 65 3.67 -17.63 -18.96
C THR A 65 2.89 -18.23 -17.80
N TYR A 66 2.25 -19.39 -17.98
CA TYR A 66 1.52 -20.06 -16.91
C TYR A 66 2.48 -20.55 -15.82
N LYS A 67 3.62 -21.13 -16.23
CA LYS A 67 4.66 -21.59 -15.29
C LYS A 67 5.31 -20.44 -14.53
N LYS A 68 5.51 -19.28 -15.16
CA LYS A 68 5.96 -18.06 -14.46
C LYS A 68 4.95 -17.57 -13.44
N GLY A 69 3.65 -17.63 -13.77
CA GLY A 69 2.58 -17.32 -12.82
C GLY A 69 2.61 -18.23 -11.58
N LEU A 70 2.75 -19.54 -11.78
CA LEU A 70 2.91 -20.51 -10.68
C LEU A 70 4.17 -20.24 -9.85
N ALA A 71 5.29 -19.97 -10.51
CA ALA A 71 6.56 -19.67 -9.84
C ALA A 71 6.45 -18.40 -8.95
N CYS A 72 5.69 -17.39 -9.38
CA CYS A 72 5.46 -16.18 -8.58
C CYS A 72 4.73 -16.49 -7.26
N ILE A 73 3.61 -17.21 -7.29
CA ILE A 73 2.86 -17.52 -6.07
C ILE A 73 3.62 -18.48 -5.15
N ILE A 74 4.40 -19.42 -5.71
CA ILE A 74 5.31 -20.26 -4.93
C ILE A 74 6.36 -19.40 -4.22
N ALA A 75 6.96 -18.43 -4.91
CA ALA A 75 7.89 -17.48 -4.30
C ALA A 75 7.24 -16.64 -3.20
N GLY A 76 6.00 -16.18 -3.41
CA GLY A 76 5.21 -15.51 -2.39
C GLY A 76 5.07 -16.36 -1.14
N THR A 77 4.63 -17.62 -1.29
CA THR A 77 4.51 -18.55 -0.16
C THR A 77 5.85 -18.77 0.57
N LEU A 78 6.96 -18.88 -0.16
CA LEU A 78 8.29 -19.02 0.45
C LEU A 78 8.71 -17.79 1.27
N VAL A 79 8.42 -16.58 0.77
CA VAL A 79 8.66 -15.33 1.51
C VAL A 79 7.80 -15.25 2.77
N GLU A 80 6.54 -15.66 2.71
CA GLU A 80 5.67 -15.74 3.90
C GLU A 80 6.17 -16.73 4.95
N ASN A 81 6.95 -17.72 4.53
CA ASN A 81 7.57 -18.73 5.39
C ASN A 81 9.02 -18.39 5.79
N GLY A 82 9.43 -17.13 5.65
CA GLY A 82 10.68 -16.61 6.21
C GLY A 82 11.79 -16.32 5.19
N GLY A 83 11.51 -16.44 3.90
CA GLY A 83 12.44 -16.00 2.85
C GLY A 83 12.55 -14.47 2.75
N ASP A 84 13.73 -13.98 2.40
CA ASP A 84 13.97 -12.55 2.20
C ASP A 84 13.32 -12.05 0.89
N PRO A 85 12.31 -11.16 0.93
CA PRO A 85 11.67 -10.62 -0.27
C PRO A 85 12.65 -9.89 -1.20
N ALA A 86 13.70 -9.28 -0.66
CA ALA A 86 14.68 -8.52 -1.45
C ALA A 86 15.41 -9.40 -2.48
N VAL A 87 15.45 -10.71 -2.27
CA VAL A 87 16.07 -11.69 -3.17
C VAL A 87 15.30 -11.84 -4.48
N ILE A 88 13.97 -11.71 -4.46
CA ILE A 88 13.11 -12.10 -5.60
C ILE A 88 12.15 -11.00 -6.05
N VAL A 89 11.91 -9.97 -5.23
CA VAL A 89 10.89 -8.94 -5.50
C VAL A 89 11.05 -8.30 -6.88
N GLY A 90 12.28 -8.01 -7.32
CA GLY A 90 12.51 -7.42 -8.64
C GLY A 90 12.03 -8.33 -9.78
N ALA A 91 12.21 -9.65 -9.67
CA ALA A 91 11.76 -10.60 -10.68
C ALA A 91 10.23 -10.72 -10.70
N VAL A 92 9.58 -10.73 -9.52
CA VAL A 92 8.12 -10.77 -9.40
C VAL A 92 7.47 -9.50 -9.94
N VAL A 93 8.00 -8.31 -9.62
CA VAL A 93 7.48 -7.04 -10.14
C VAL A 93 7.59 -6.97 -11.67
N ARG A 94 8.69 -7.46 -12.26
CA ARG A 94 8.81 -7.59 -13.73
C ARG A 94 7.76 -8.53 -14.31
N GLN A 95 7.45 -9.64 -13.64
CA GLN A 95 6.38 -10.53 -14.08
C GLN A 95 5.01 -9.88 -13.96
N LEU A 96 4.73 -9.11 -12.90
CA LEU A 96 3.48 -8.35 -12.82
C LEU A 96 3.34 -7.41 -14.03
N GLU A 97 4.39 -6.66 -14.37
CA GLU A 97 4.34 -5.78 -15.54
C GLU A 97 4.06 -6.55 -16.84
N ARG A 98 4.76 -7.67 -17.08
CA ARG A 98 4.55 -8.51 -18.26
C ARG A 98 3.13 -9.10 -18.29
N HIS A 99 2.61 -9.57 -17.16
CA HIS A 99 1.25 -10.10 -17.05
C HIS A 99 0.21 -9.01 -17.30
N LEU A 100 0.36 -7.81 -16.75
CA LEU A 100 -0.58 -6.71 -16.97
C LEU A 100 -0.60 -6.25 -18.44
N GLN A 101 0.55 -6.25 -19.13
CA GLN A 101 0.60 -5.98 -20.58
C GLN A 101 -0.14 -7.06 -21.38
N LEU A 102 0.01 -8.34 -21.02
CA LEU A 102 -0.72 -9.44 -21.65
C LEU A 102 -2.22 -9.37 -21.35
N LEU A 103 -2.61 -8.90 -20.16
CA LEU A 103 -4.01 -8.69 -19.76
C LEU A 103 -4.65 -7.52 -20.50
N GLU A 104 -3.94 -6.40 -20.67
CA GLU A 104 -4.40 -5.29 -21.52
C GLU A 104 -4.73 -5.80 -22.94
N ALA A 105 -3.84 -6.63 -23.51
CA ALA A 105 -4.10 -7.28 -24.79
C ALA A 105 -5.24 -8.31 -24.74
N TYR A 106 -5.38 -9.07 -23.65
CA TYR A 106 -6.48 -10.03 -23.45
C TYR A 106 -7.86 -9.32 -23.47
N PHE A 107 -7.99 -8.21 -22.75
CA PHE A 107 -9.25 -7.47 -22.64
C PHE A 107 -9.61 -6.67 -23.90
N GLN A 108 -8.65 -6.42 -24.79
CA GLN A 108 -8.91 -5.85 -26.12
C GLN A 108 -9.44 -6.88 -27.13
N GLN A 109 -9.39 -8.18 -26.82
CA GLN A 109 -9.94 -9.23 -27.68
C GLN A 109 -11.47 -9.22 -27.67
N ASP A 110 -12.07 -9.72 -28.74
CA ASP A 110 -13.52 -9.85 -28.84
C ASP A 110 -14.06 -10.77 -27.74
N ALA A 111 -14.83 -10.18 -26.82
CA ALA A 111 -15.46 -10.87 -25.71
C ALA A 111 -16.38 -12.04 -26.14
N ALA A 112 -16.85 -12.04 -27.39
CA ALA A 112 -17.69 -13.10 -27.95
C ALA A 112 -16.89 -14.33 -28.42
N LEU A 113 -15.56 -14.23 -28.59
CA LEU A 113 -14.75 -15.38 -29.00
C LEU A 113 -14.70 -16.44 -27.89
N PRO A 114 -14.95 -17.73 -28.21
CA PRO A 114 -14.72 -18.84 -27.29
C PRO A 114 -13.30 -18.87 -26.74
N LEU A 115 -13.13 -19.32 -25.49
CA LEU A 115 -11.82 -19.35 -24.84
C LEU A 115 -10.78 -20.20 -25.59
N ALA A 116 -11.21 -21.33 -26.18
CA ALA A 116 -10.35 -22.17 -27.01
C ALA A 116 -9.76 -21.40 -28.21
N ASP A 117 -10.59 -20.63 -28.92
CA ASP A 117 -10.15 -19.82 -30.06
C ASP A 117 -9.21 -18.69 -29.62
N ARG A 118 -9.38 -18.15 -28.41
CA ARG A 118 -8.44 -17.16 -27.84
C ARG A 118 -7.10 -17.81 -27.50
N PHE A 119 -7.14 -19.01 -26.92
CA PHE A 119 -5.95 -19.77 -26.57
C PHE A 119 -5.14 -20.17 -27.81
N GLU A 120 -5.80 -20.63 -28.88
CA GLU A 120 -5.13 -20.94 -30.15
C GLU A 120 -4.46 -19.71 -30.79
N LYS A 121 -5.10 -18.53 -30.69
CA LYS A 121 -4.57 -17.29 -31.30
C LYS A 121 -3.49 -16.61 -30.47
N ALA A 122 -3.65 -16.58 -29.15
CA ALA A 122 -2.82 -15.81 -28.24
C ALA A 122 -2.72 -16.53 -26.88
N PRO A 123 -2.03 -17.69 -26.81
CA PRO A 123 -2.01 -18.54 -25.62
C PRO A 123 -1.50 -17.81 -24.38
N ASP A 124 -0.48 -16.97 -24.52
CA ASP A 124 0.11 -16.24 -23.38
C ASP A 124 -0.86 -15.24 -22.74
N THR A 125 -1.76 -14.63 -23.52
CA THR A 125 -2.79 -13.73 -22.97
C THR A 125 -3.79 -14.50 -22.11
N VAL A 126 -4.16 -15.71 -22.52
CA VAL A 126 -5.04 -16.60 -21.76
C VAL A 126 -4.32 -17.13 -20.52
N LYS A 127 -3.06 -17.54 -20.64
CA LYS A 127 -2.22 -18.00 -19.52
C LYS A 127 -2.01 -16.90 -18.47
N ALA A 128 -1.75 -15.67 -18.93
CA ALA A 128 -1.65 -14.51 -18.05
C ALA A 128 -2.96 -14.28 -17.30
N GLN A 129 -4.11 -14.41 -17.97
CA GLN A 129 -5.39 -14.27 -17.29
C GLN A 129 -5.68 -15.40 -16.29
N VAL A 130 -5.32 -16.63 -16.61
CA VAL A 130 -5.49 -17.74 -15.65
C VAL A 130 -4.63 -17.55 -14.40
N THR A 131 -3.47 -16.90 -14.52
CA THR A 131 -2.48 -16.77 -13.43
C THR A 131 -2.34 -15.35 -12.88
N SER A 132 -3.24 -14.45 -13.24
CA SER A 132 -3.18 -13.04 -12.83
C SER A 132 -3.20 -12.90 -11.31
N ASP A 133 -4.14 -13.57 -10.64
CA ASP A 133 -4.21 -13.62 -9.17
C ASP A 133 -2.93 -14.13 -8.51
N PHE A 134 -2.29 -15.14 -9.10
CA PHE A 134 -1.05 -15.70 -8.55
C PHE A 134 0.07 -14.66 -8.54
N VAL A 135 0.21 -13.90 -9.63
CA VAL A 135 1.22 -12.86 -9.75
C VAL A 135 0.87 -11.63 -8.90
N VAL A 136 -0.42 -11.25 -8.82
CA VAL A 136 -0.89 -10.13 -8.00
C VAL A 136 -0.67 -10.43 -6.51
N LEU A 137 -1.09 -11.60 -6.02
CA LEU A 137 -0.90 -12.00 -4.63
C LEU A 137 0.58 -12.10 -4.27
N ALA A 138 1.40 -12.71 -5.14
CA ALA A 138 2.84 -12.74 -4.94
C ALA A 138 3.43 -11.33 -4.86
N THR A 139 3.01 -10.41 -5.73
CA THR A 139 3.47 -9.03 -5.69
C THR A 139 3.08 -8.36 -4.38
N MET A 140 1.83 -8.50 -3.95
CA MET A 140 1.35 -8.01 -2.66
C MET A 140 2.23 -8.50 -1.51
N THR A 141 2.54 -9.80 -1.46
CA THR A 141 3.43 -10.39 -0.45
C THR A 141 4.77 -9.66 -0.40
N MET A 142 5.38 -9.38 -1.56
CA MET A 142 6.68 -8.72 -1.65
C MET A 142 6.59 -7.26 -1.21
N ILE A 143 5.70 -6.49 -1.82
CA ILE A 143 5.66 -5.04 -1.64
C ILE A 143 5.17 -4.66 -0.23
N CYS A 144 4.36 -5.48 0.42
CA CYS A 144 4.00 -5.26 1.82
C CYS A 144 5.18 -5.43 2.78
N ARG A 145 6.20 -6.21 2.41
CA ARG A 145 7.37 -6.54 3.25
C ARG A 145 8.63 -5.77 2.84
N ASP A 146 8.73 -5.32 1.60
CA ASP A 146 9.87 -4.56 1.08
C ASP A 146 9.46 -3.12 0.70
N LYS A 147 9.88 -2.16 1.54
CA LYS A 147 9.65 -0.74 1.33
C LYS A 147 10.42 -0.18 0.13
N HIS A 148 11.64 -0.65 -0.11
CA HIS A 148 12.44 -0.17 -1.23
C HIS A 148 11.76 -0.54 -2.55
N ALA A 149 11.33 -1.79 -2.67
CA ALA A 149 10.60 -2.29 -3.83
C ALA A 149 9.31 -1.51 -4.09
N ARG A 150 8.53 -1.18 -3.06
CA ARG A 150 7.35 -0.29 -3.22
C ARG A 150 7.72 1.05 -3.81
N ILE A 151 8.75 1.70 -3.26
CA ILE A 151 9.16 3.04 -3.70
C ILE A 151 9.64 3.00 -5.15
N GLU A 152 10.44 1.98 -5.51
CA GLU A 152 10.90 1.77 -6.88
C GLU A 152 9.73 1.51 -7.84
N MET A 153 8.78 0.66 -7.44
CA MET A 153 7.59 0.34 -8.24
C MET A 153 6.73 1.58 -8.51
N ARG A 154 6.56 2.48 -7.54
CA ARG A 154 5.86 3.78 -7.72
C ARG A 154 6.51 4.69 -8.77
N GLN A 155 7.80 4.53 -9.05
CA GLN A 155 8.50 5.34 -10.05
C GLN A 155 8.27 4.82 -11.48
N ASN A 156 7.78 3.58 -11.63
CA ASN A 156 7.43 3.03 -12.93
C ASN A 156 6.03 3.51 -13.37
N GLN A 157 5.99 4.65 -14.07
CA GLN A 157 4.75 5.27 -14.54
C GLN A 157 3.91 4.35 -15.44
N GLN A 158 4.55 3.53 -16.26
CA GLN A 158 3.84 2.61 -17.15
C GLN A 158 3.13 1.51 -16.36
N LEU A 159 3.82 0.94 -15.38
CA LEU A 159 3.24 -0.07 -14.49
C LEU A 159 2.11 0.52 -13.63
N CYS A 160 2.30 1.71 -13.05
CA CYS A 160 1.24 2.38 -12.30
C CYS A 160 0.00 2.65 -13.16
N ARG A 161 0.18 3.09 -14.41
CA ARG A 161 -0.94 3.25 -15.36
C ARG A 161 -1.69 1.93 -15.58
N LEU A 162 -0.96 0.84 -15.84
CA LEU A 162 -1.56 -0.47 -16.06
C LEU A 162 -2.34 -0.96 -14.83
N ILE A 163 -1.83 -0.72 -13.63
CA ILE A 163 -2.51 -1.07 -12.38
C ILE A 163 -3.82 -0.28 -12.25
N GLU A 164 -3.78 1.03 -12.45
CA GLU A 164 -4.95 1.90 -12.36
C GLU A 164 -6.02 1.56 -13.42
N GLU A 165 -5.63 1.26 -14.66
CA GLU A 165 -6.57 0.94 -15.74
C GLU A 165 -7.20 -0.45 -15.65
N LEU A 166 -6.54 -1.39 -14.96
CA LEU A 166 -6.95 -2.80 -14.90
C LEU A 166 -7.50 -3.23 -13.52
N GLU A 167 -7.48 -2.36 -12.51
CA GLU A 167 -7.85 -2.75 -11.13
C GLU A 167 -9.30 -3.21 -10.96
N GLU A 168 -10.20 -2.79 -11.86
CA GLU A 168 -11.62 -3.22 -11.84
C GLU A 168 -11.84 -4.58 -12.53
N GLN A 169 -10.89 -5.01 -13.37
CA GLN A 169 -11.01 -6.22 -14.20
C GLN A 169 -10.15 -7.37 -13.70
N VAL A 170 -9.13 -7.09 -12.89
CA VAL A 170 -8.19 -8.07 -12.34
C VAL A 170 -8.39 -8.14 -10.83
N ASP A 171 -8.76 -9.32 -10.35
CA ASP A 171 -9.01 -9.54 -8.93
C ASP A 171 -7.77 -9.19 -8.09
N ASN A 172 -8.00 -8.62 -6.91
CA ASN A 172 -6.99 -8.16 -5.94
C ASN A 172 -6.05 -7.04 -6.42
N LEU A 173 -6.06 -6.64 -7.70
CA LEU A 173 -5.15 -5.62 -8.23
C LEU A 173 -5.38 -4.25 -7.60
N HIS A 174 -6.62 -3.95 -7.22
CA HIS A 174 -6.96 -2.78 -6.41
C HIS A 174 -6.12 -2.66 -5.12
N TYR A 175 -5.82 -3.77 -4.44
CA TYR A 175 -5.01 -3.72 -3.22
C TYR A 175 -3.55 -3.34 -3.50
N VAL A 176 -3.00 -3.74 -4.65
CA VAL A 176 -1.68 -3.27 -5.11
C VAL A 176 -1.74 -1.75 -5.30
N ASN A 177 -2.79 -1.23 -5.93
CA ASN A 177 -2.99 0.21 -6.12
C ASN A 177 -3.04 0.94 -4.77
N VAL A 178 -3.78 0.43 -3.78
CA VAL A 178 -3.82 1.02 -2.42
C VAL A 178 -2.44 1.05 -1.77
N VAL A 179 -1.66 -0.02 -1.86
CA VAL A 179 -0.30 -0.10 -1.29
C VAL A 179 0.65 0.89 -1.97
N LEU A 180 0.57 1.01 -3.30
CA LEU A 180 1.36 1.99 -4.06
C LEU A 180 0.88 3.44 -3.83
N GLY A 181 -0.40 3.65 -3.55
CA GLY A 181 -0.96 4.95 -3.17
C GLY A 181 -0.63 5.37 -1.74
N SER A 182 -0.21 4.44 -0.88
CA SER A 182 0.08 4.74 0.53
C SER A 182 1.32 5.61 0.72
N ALA A 183 1.32 6.44 1.77
CA ALA A 183 2.39 7.39 2.05
C ALA A 183 3.54 6.73 2.82
N ASP A 184 4.72 6.72 2.20
CA ASP A 184 5.99 6.37 2.82
C ASP A 184 6.91 7.60 2.85
N ASP A 185 7.61 7.80 3.96
CA ASP A 185 8.59 8.88 4.18
C ASP A 185 8.05 10.30 4.01
N LEU A 186 6.72 10.46 3.91
CA LEU A 186 6.09 11.78 3.85
C LEU A 186 6.22 12.46 5.21
N GLU A 187 6.93 13.58 5.26
CA GLU A 187 6.97 14.43 6.44
C GLU A 187 5.74 15.32 6.51
N VAL A 188 5.08 15.34 7.67
CA VAL A 188 3.91 16.16 7.97
C VAL A 188 4.25 17.13 9.08
N VAL A 189 3.94 18.41 8.90
CA VAL A 189 3.94 19.42 9.97
C VAL A 189 2.50 19.67 10.37
N ALA A 190 2.16 19.30 11.60
CA ALA A 190 0.84 19.49 12.18
C ALA A 190 0.88 20.61 13.22
N LEU A 191 0.09 21.67 13.04
CA LEU A 191 0.05 22.83 13.94
C LEU A 191 -1.34 23.03 14.50
N HIS A 192 -1.46 23.36 15.78
CA HIS A 192 -2.67 23.92 16.39
C HIS A 192 -2.43 25.39 16.71
N PRO A 193 -2.84 26.33 15.84
CA PRO A 193 -2.42 27.73 15.93
C PRO A 193 -2.87 28.44 17.23
N GLU A 194 -4.06 28.12 17.72
CA GLU A 194 -4.66 28.79 18.90
C GLU A 194 -3.85 28.57 20.18
N THR A 195 -3.27 27.38 20.35
CA THR A 195 -2.43 27.01 21.50
C THR A 195 -0.94 27.16 21.22
N SER A 196 -0.56 27.53 19.99
CA SER A 196 0.84 27.57 19.53
C SER A 196 1.59 26.25 19.77
N THR A 197 0.91 25.12 19.60
CA THR A 197 1.51 23.77 19.68
C THR A 197 1.64 23.18 18.29
N GLY A 198 2.63 22.30 18.11
CA GLY A 198 2.83 21.63 16.84
C GLY A 198 3.79 20.45 16.95
N ILE A 199 3.69 19.55 15.99
CA ILE A 199 4.57 18.38 15.85
C ILE A 199 4.98 18.22 14.39
N ARG A 200 6.11 17.54 14.19
CA ARG A 200 6.52 17.01 12.90
C ARG A 200 6.50 15.49 12.95
N LEU A 201 5.85 14.89 11.96
CA LEU A 201 5.69 13.45 11.82
C LEU A 201 6.37 12.96 10.55
N ARG A 202 6.73 11.68 10.54
CA ARG A 202 7.06 10.92 9.32
C ARG A 202 6.06 9.80 9.16
N LEU A 203 5.41 9.73 8.01
CA LEU A 203 4.42 8.70 7.72
C LEU A 203 5.08 7.45 7.13
N SER A 204 4.53 6.29 7.45
CA SER A 204 4.84 5.00 6.85
C SER A 204 3.53 4.27 6.59
N MET A 205 3.31 3.80 5.36
CA MET A 205 2.11 3.05 4.94
C MET A 205 0.75 3.69 5.29
N VAL A 206 0.65 5.01 5.29
CA VAL A 206 -0.64 5.71 5.54
C VAL A 206 -1.43 5.84 4.23
N GLN A 207 -2.57 5.15 4.15
CA GLN A 207 -3.30 4.92 2.89
C GLN A 207 -4.10 6.13 2.39
N ASN A 208 -4.75 6.85 3.31
CA ASN A 208 -5.64 7.97 3.01
C ASN A 208 -5.64 8.95 4.19
N ASN A 209 -6.39 10.04 4.05
CA ASN A 209 -6.45 11.06 5.09
C ASN A 209 -7.23 10.63 6.33
N PHE A 210 -8.24 9.75 6.25
CA PHE A 210 -8.88 9.19 7.45
C PHE A 210 -7.87 8.42 8.31
N HIS A 211 -7.06 7.58 7.67
CA HIS A 211 -5.95 6.87 8.31
C HIS A 211 -4.96 7.87 8.94
N LEU A 212 -4.55 8.91 8.21
CA LEU A 212 -3.71 9.98 8.75
C LEU A 212 -4.34 10.64 9.97
N PHE A 213 -5.64 10.98 9.93
CA PHE A 213 -6.32 11.68 11.01
C PHE A 213 -6.34 10.85 12.29
N THR A 214 -6.67 9.56 12.20
CA THR A 214 -6.64 8.63 13.35
C THR A 214 -5.26 8.58 14.00
N LEU A 215 -4.19 8.44 13.21
CA LEU A 215 -2.83 8.38 13.76
C LEU A 215 -2.32 9.74 14.26
N LEU A 216 -2.56 10.81 13.51
CA LEU A 216 -2.13 12.17 13.85
C LEU A 216 -2.78 12.64 15.16
N GLN A 217 -4.09 12.48 15.30
CA GLN A 217 -4.78 12.94 16.50
C GLN A 217 -4.28 12.20 17.74
N ASP A 218 -3.97 10.91 17.62
CA ASP A 218 -3.42 10.12 18.69
C ASP A 218 -2.07 10.66 19.17
N VAL A 219 -1.11 10.81 18.25
CA VAL A 219 0.23 11.33 18.57
C VAL A 219 0.15 12.75 19.13
N PHE A 220 -0.70 13.60 18.56
CA PHE A 220 -0.85 14.99 19.01
C PHE A 220 -1.41 15.07 20.44
N ILE A 221 -2.46 14.32 20.74
CA ILE A 221 -3.05 14.29 22.08
C ILE A 221 -2.06 13.70 23.08
N GLN A 222 -1.38 12.58 22.77
CA GLN A 222 -0.37 12.02 23.67
C GLN A 222 0.69 13.05 24.07
N GLN A 223 1.14 13.87 23.13
CA GLN A 223 2.18 14.85 23.37
C GLN A 223 1.72 16.05 24.19
N PHE A 224 0.46 16.46 24.06
CA PHE A 224 -0.07 17.67 24.69
C PHE A 224 -1.19 17.41 25.70
N GLN A 225 -1.38 16.17 26.14
CA GLN A 225 -2.45 15.74 27.06
C GLN A 225 -2.52 16.49 28.41
N SER A 226 -1.46 17.20 28.80
CA SER A 226 -1.46 18.01 30.03
C SER A 226 -1.93 19.45 29.82
N GLN A 227 -2.21 19.86 28.57
CA GLN A 227 -2.60 21.22 28.20
C GLN A 227 -4.07 21.24 27.77
N GLU A 228 -4.79 22.29 28.17
CA GLU A 228 -6.12 22.56 27.62
C GLU A 228 -6.01 23.11 26.18
N PRO A 229 -6.91 22.72 25.26
CA PRO A 229 -8.10 21.87 25.48
C PRO A 229 -7.84 20.34 25.40
N PHE A 230 -6.62 19.92 25.08
CA PHE A 230 -6.28 18.53 24.75
C PHE A 230 -6.46 17.55 25.91
N ALA A 231 -6.29 18.01 27.16
CA ALA A 231 -6.51 17.20 28.37
C ALA A 231 -7.92 16.61 28.46
N SER A 232 -8.90 17.24 27.82
CA SER A 232 -10.30 16.80 27.79
C SER A 232 -10.65 15.90 26.61
N MET A 233 -9.74 15.72 25.64
CA MET A 233 -10.00 15.01 24.40
C MET A 233 -9.66 13.51 24.54
N PRO A 234 -10.66 12.61 24.47
CA PRO A 234 -10.42 11.19 24.65
C PRO A 234 -9.78 10.58 23.41
N ARG A 235 -8.67 9.85 23.62
CA ARG A 235 -8.05 9.02 22.57
C ARG A 235 -8.91 7.79 22.29
N ASN A 236 -8.92 7.34 21.04
CA ASN A 236 -9.60 6.11 20.62
C ASN A 236 -8.57 4.99 20.39
N GLU A 237 -8.20 4.28 21.47
CA GLU A 237 -7.17 3.24 21.41
C GLU A 237 -7.53 2.09 20.45
N VAL A 238 -8.81 1.77 20.31
CA VAL A 238 -9.29 0.72 19.38
C VAL A 238 -9.00 1.13 17.94
N ALA A 239 -9.34 2.37 17.56
CA ALA A 239 -9.05 2.90 16.24
C ALA A 239 -7.56 2.94 15.92
N VAL A 240 -6.72 3.32 16.91
CA VAL A 240 -5.26 3.40 16.74
C VAL A 240 -4.64 2.02 16.56
N LYS A 241 -5.07 1.02 17.33
CA LYS A 241 -4.61 -0.36 17.16
C LYS A 241 -5.03 -0.97 15.82
N ALA A 242 -6.23 -0.64 15.35
CA ALA A 242 -6.71 -1.00 14.02
C ALA A 242 -5.89 -0.35 12.91
N ALA A 243 -5.65 0.96 13.02
CA ALA A 243 -4.89 1.74 12.04
C ALA A 243 -3.42 1.26 11.93
N THR A 244 -2.82 0.90 13.05
CA THR A 244 -1.43 0.41 13.11
C THR A 244 -1.28 -1.06 12.73
N GLY A 245 -2.38 -1.78 12.47
CA GLY A 245 -2.38 -3.22 12.14
C GLY A 245 -2.07 -4.14 13.32
N VAL A 246 -2.12 -3.64 14.56
CA VAL A 246 -1.80 -4.40 15.78
C VAL A 246 -2.97 -5.31 16.17
N GLU A 247 -4.19 -4.83 16.06
CA GLU A 247 -5.42 -5.60 16.32
C GLU A 247 -6.42 -5.30 15.22
N TYR A 248 -7.14 -6.33 14.77
CA TYR A 248 -8.22 -6.21 13.80
C TYR A 248 -9.55 -6.39 14.55
N PRO A 249 -10.09 -5.34 15.17
CA PRO A 249 -11.38 -5.43 15.85
C PRO A 249 -12.46 -5.78 14.82
N ASP A 250 -13.56 -6.37 15.29
CA ASP A 250 -14.77 -6.46 14.47
C ASP A 250 -15.17 -5.04 14.07
N THR A 251 -15.11 -4.74 12.77
CA THR A 251 -15.36 -3.40 12.24
C THR A 251 -16.84 -3.11 12.12
N GLU A 252 -17.74 -4.11 12.29
CA GLU A 252 -19.17 -3.85 12.32
C GLU A 252 -19.52 -2.88 13.47
N ASN A 253 -19.70 -1.60 13.12
CA ASN A 253 -19.96 -0.45 13.99
C ASN A 253 -18.75 0.17 14.70
N ALA A 254 -17.51 -0.20 14.33
CA ALA A 254 -16.33 0.48 14.85
C ALA A 254 -16.06 1.76 14.05
N CYS A 255 -15.97 2.89 14.74
CA CYS A 255 -15.67 4.18 14.12
C CYS A 255 -14.60 4.94 14.90
N ASP A 256 -13.92 5.84 14.21
CA ASP A 256 -13.17 6.90 14.83
C ASP A 256 -13.87 8.25 14.64
N SER A 257 -13.65 9.17 15.56
CA SER A 257 -14.29 10.49 15.55
C SER A 257 -13.23 11.57 15.55
N ALA A 258 -13.46 12.61 14.75
CA ALA A 258 -12.58 13.74 14.63
C ALA A 258 -12.49 14.50 15.96
N LEU A 259 -11.31 14.49 16.59
CA LEU A 259 -11.01 15.36 17.74
C LEU A 259 -10.71 16.80 17.30
N PHE A 260 -10.30 16.97 16.04
CA PHE A 260 -9.95 18.24 15.42
C PHE A 260 -10.69 18.42 14.08
N GLY A 261 -10.87 19.67 13.66
CA GLY A 261 -10.95 20.01 12.25
C GLY A 261 -9.56 19.94 11.62
N PHE A 262 -9.46 19.41 10.40
CA PHE A 262 -8.21 19.25 9.66
C PHE A 262 -8.21 20.14 8.42
N TYR A 263 -7.22 21.02 8.31
CA TYR A 263 -7.16 22.04 7.27
C TYR A 263 -5.78 22.13 6.62
N SER A 264 -5.72 22.61 5.39
CA SER A 264 -4.48 22.99 4.72
C SER A 264 -4.07 24.44 5.06
N GLY A 265 -2.85 24.81 4.69
CA GLY A 265 -2.22 26.09 5.03
C GLY A 265 -3.04 27.35 4.72
N GLY A 266 -3.92 27.30 3.72
CA GLY A 266 -4.75 28.43 3.31
C GLY A 266 -5.82 28.85 4.32
N ALA A 267 -6.04 28.05 5.39
CA ALA A 267 -6.98 28.40 6.44
C ALA A 267 -6.48 29.53 7.38
N LEU A 268 -5.18 29.84 7.37
CA LEU A 268 -4.58 30.92 8.17
C LEU A 268 -4.85 32.30 7.57
N ASP A 269 -5.14 33.27 8.44
CA ASP A 269 -5.06 34.69 8.11
C ASP A 269 -3.60 35.21 8.13
N GLU A 270 -3.44 36.51 7.88
CA GLU A 270 -2.13 37.17 7.90
C GLU A 270 -1.45 37.22 9.27
N ASN A 271 -2.18 36.96 10.35
CA ASN A 271 -1.69 36.92 11.72
C ASN A 271 -1.41 35.48 12.19
N GLY A 272 -1.72 34.47 11.37
CA GLY A 272 -1.50 33.06 11.68
C GLY A 272 -2.62 32.43 12.51
N PHE A 273 -3.83 32.99 12.49
CA PHE A 273 -5.01 32.38 13.12
C PHE A 273 -5.91 31.71 12.07
N LEU A 274 -6.59 30.64 12.48
CA LEU A 274 -7.61 30.02 11.64
C LEU A 274 -8.81 30.95 11.47
N THR A 275 -9.27 31.11 10.24
CA THR A 275 -10.50 31.85 9.95
C THR A 275 -11.64 30.89 9.60
N LYS A 276 -12.88 31.22 9.95
CA LYS A 276 -14.05 30.38 9.57
C LYS A 276 -14.17 30.18 8.06
N GLN A 277 -13.93 31.25 7.29
CA GLN A 277 -13.99 31.20 5.83
C GLN A 277 -12.83 30.37 5.26
N GLY A 278 -11.60 30.58 5.74
CA GLY A 278 -10.44 29.80 5.33
C GLY A 278 -10.57 28.33 5.69
N ALA A 279 -11.03 28.02 6.90
CA ALA A 279 -11.31 26.66 7.35
C ALA A 279 -12.28 25.93 6.41
N PHE A 280 -13.31 26.61 5.89
CA PHE A 280 -14.27 25.98 4.98
C PHE A 280 -13.64 25.72 3.59
N SER A 281 -12.93 26.70 3.04
CA SER A 281 -12.32 26.59 1.70
C SER A 281 -11.08 25.70 1.65
N HIS A 282 -10.44 25.44 2.79
CA HIS A 282 -9.19 24.71 2.89
C HIS A 282 -9.29 23.43 3.74
N TRP A 283 -10.50 22.90 3.88
CA TRP A 283 -10.79 21.64 4.56
C TRP A 283 -10.05 20.46 3.91
N LEU A 284 -9.50 19.56 4.72
CA LEU A 284 -8.91 18.30 4.25
C LEU A 284 -9.96 17.17 4.28
N PHE A 285 -10.27 16.64 3.09
CA PHE A 285 -11.17 15.51 2.91
C PHE A 285 -10.47 14.20 3.29
N GLY A 286 -11.23 13.27 3.85
CA GLY A 286 -10.68 12.01 4.38
C GLY A 286 -10.45 10.96 3.30
N GLU A 287 -11.27 11.06 2.26
CA GLU A 287 -11.26 10.29 1.02
C GLU A 287 -10.05 10.62 0.13
N ASP A 288 -9.42 11.77 0.35
CA ASP A 288 -8.21 12.17 -0.36
C ASP A 288 -6.96 11.56 0.27
N THR A 289 -5.82 11.71 -0.40
CA THR A 289 -4.56 11.06 -0.03
C THR A 289 -3.55 12.01 0.62
N PRO A 290 -2.71 11.57 1.58
CA PRO A 290 -1.73 12.43 2.24
C PRO A 290 -0.76 13.13 1.27
N GLN A 291 -0.45 12.49 0.15
CA GLN A 291 0.47 13.03 -0.87
C GLN A 291 -0.06 14.28 -1.55
N ARG A 292 -1.40 14.46 -1.59
CA ARG A 292 -2.05 15.64 -2.17
C ARG A 292 -2.19 16.80 -1.18
N ILE A 293 -1.87 16.58 0.10
CA ILE A 293 -1.85 17.67 1.08
C ILE A 293 -0.81 18.71 0.63
N PRO A 294 -1.20 19.99 0.50
CA PRO A 294 -0.29 21.06 0.09
C PRO A 294 0.95 21.16 0.99
N ARG A 295 2.11 21.38 0.37
CA ARG A 295 3.42 21.31 1.04
C ARG A 295 4.09 22.66 1.22
N VAL A 296 4.86 22.82 2.29
CA VAL A 296 5.80 23.93 2.50
C VAL A 296 7.15 23.32 2.84
N GLU A 297 8.21 23.70 2.12
CA GLU A 297 9.55 23.10 2.27
C GLU A 297 9.51 21.56 2.21
N GLU A 298 8.80 21.03 1.20
CA GLU A 298 8.55 19.60 0.95
C GLU A 298 7.75 18.85 2.03
N LYS A 299 7.26 19.54 3.07
CA LYS A 299 6.47 18.91 4.14
C LYS A 299 4.99 19.19 3.97
N ALA A 300 4.16 18.17 4.06
CA ALA A 300 2.70 18.31 4.05
C ALA A 300 2.25 19.12 5.27
N ILE A 301 1.38 20.11 5.06
CA ILE A 301 0.91 21.01 6.12
C ILE A 301 -0.50 20.64 6.54
N VAL A 302 -0.66 20.29 7.81
CA VAL A 302 -1.96 20.05 8.45
C VAL A 302 -2.15 21.05 9.59
N LEU A 303 -3.23 21.80 9.54
CA LEU A 303 -3.65 22.69 10.61
C LEU A 303 -4.79 22.03 11.37
N LEU A 304 -4.69 22.05 12.69
CA LEU A 304 -5.66 21.54 13.63
C LEU A 304 -6.41 22.71 14.26
N GLY A 305 -7.72 22.57 14.42
CA GLY A 305 -8.53 23.56 15.10
C GLY A 305 -9.95 23.07 15.38
N PRO A 306 -10.87 23.98 15.72
CA PRO A 306 -12.27 23.63 15.99
C PRO A 306 -12.95 23.07 14.74
N SER A 307 -13.60 21.91 14.83
CA SER A 307 -14.35 21.35 13.69
C SER A 307 -15.47 22.29 13.22
N LEU A 308 -15.62 22.44 11.90
CA LEU A 308 -16.69 23.26 11.30
C LEU A 308 -18.07 22.58 11.38
N PHE A 309 -18.08 21.26 11.38
CA PHE A 309 -19.29 20.45 11.46
C PHE A 309 -19.29 19.71 12.81
N ALA A 310 -20.45 19.65 13.46
CA ALA A 310 -20.59 18.84 14.66
C ALA A 310 -20.38 17.36 14.30
N GLN A 311 -19.52 16.67 15.06
CA GLN A 311 -19.33 15.21 15.05
C GLN A 311 -19.06 14.58 13.68
N ARG A 312 -17.87 14.85 13.10
CA ARG A 312 -17.36 14.04 11.99
C ARG A 312 -16.81 12.73 12.54
N SER A 313 -17.19 11.62 11.92
CA SER A 313 -16.65 10.29 12.18
C SER A 313 -16.40 9.54 10.87
N TRP A 314 -15.64 8.47 10.94
CA TRP A 314 -15.40 7.55 9.82
C TRP A 314 -15.36 6.10 10.32
N ASP A 315 -15.72 5.20 9.43
CA ASP A 315 -15.64 3.75 9.66
C ASP A 315 -14.16 3.32 9.76
N LEU A 316 -13.84 2.38 10.65
CA LEU A 316 -12.46 1.92 10.79
C LEU A 316 -11.92 1.19 9.55
N SER A 317 -12.77 0.70 8.65
CA SER A 317 -12.35 0.14 7.35
C SER A 317 -11.52 1.12 6.51
N PHE A 318 -11.65 2.43 6.71
CA PHE A 318 -10.80 3.43 6.05
C PHE A 318 -9.37 3.50 6.61
N CYS A 319 -9.12 2.92 7.79
CA CYS A 319 -7.85 3.00 8.50
C CYS A 319 -7.15 1.65 8.62
N VAL A 320 -7.88 0.53 8.47
CA VAL A 320 -7.32 -0.81 8.60
C VAL A 320 -6.37 -1.10 7.42
N PRO A 321 -5.13 -1.59 7.69
CA PRO A 321 -4.22 -1.98 6.62
C PRO A 321 -4.83 -3.07 5.74
N VAL A 322 -4.61 -2.99 4.43
CA VAL A 322 -5.14 -3.97 3.46
C VAL A 322 -4.42 -5.32 3.50
N HIS A 323 -3.34 -5.43 4.28
CA HIS A 323 -2.55 -6.66 4.42
C HIS A 323 -1.87 -6.67 5.80
N ASP A 324 -1.87 -7.84 6.46
CA ASP A 324 -1.32 -8.05 7.81
C ASP A 324 0.18 -7.77 7.99
N ALA A 325 0.98 -7.89 6.92
CA ALA A 325 2.40 -7.55 6.93
C ALA A 325 2.67 -6.04 6.97
N LEU A 326 1.65 -5.21 6.74
CA LEU A 326 1.78 -3.76 6.80
C LEU A 326 1.69 -3.29 8.25
N THR A 327 2.57 -2.35 8.59
CA THR A 327 2.59 -1.69 9.90
C THR A 327 2.55 -0.17 9.73
N PRO A 328 1.36 0.40 9.43
CA PRO A 328 1.24 1.84 9.25
C PRO A 328 1.56 2.63 10.50
N GLN A 329 2.25 3.75 10.34
CA GLN A 329 2.73 4.57 11.44
C GLN A 329 2.76 6.06 11.09
N ALA A 330 2.54 6.88 12.11
CA ALA A 330 2.88 8.29 12.11
C ALA A 330 3.95 8.54 13.19
N GLU A 331 5.22 8.41 12.80
CA GLU A 331 6.35 8.52 13.71
C GLU A 331 6.55 9.98 14.14
N LEU A 332 6.56 10.25 15.45
CA LEU A 332 6.90 11.57 15.97
C LEU A 332 8.38 11.86 15.75
N VAL A 333 8.69 12.81 14.88
CA VAL A 333 10.07 13.23 14.62
C VAL A 333 10.49 14.38 15.53
N GLU A 334 9.58 15.31 15.81
CA GLU A 334 9.88 16.49 16.60
C GLU A 334 8.63 17.11 17.21
N VAL A 335 8.76 17.59 18.45
CA VAL A 335 7.77 18.46 19.09
C VAL A 335 8.24 19.90 18.91
N LEU A 336 7.43 20.71 18.23
CA LEU A 336 7.82 22.07 17.87
C LEU A 336 7.67 23.01 19.07
N SER A 337 8.68 23.86 19.29
CA SER A 337 8.59 24.98 20.22
C SER A 337 7.62 26.04 19.69
N GLY A 338 7.10 26.90 20.57
CA GLY A 338 6.24 28.01 20.17
C GLY A 338 6.90 28.96 19.16
N GLU A 339 8.23 29.12 19.19
CA GLU A 339 8.98 29.89 18.19
C GLU A 339 9.00 29.19 16.83
N GLN A 340 9.19 27.86 16.81
CA GLN A 340 9.15 27.07 15.59
C GLN A 340 7.75 27.05 14.97
N VAL A 341 6.69 26.95 15.80
CA VAL A 341 5.31 27.05 15.33
C VAL A 341 5.07 28.40 14.65
N LYS A 342 5.49 29.52 15.28
CA LYS A 342 5.39 30.86 14.67
C LYS A 342 6.17 30.96 13.36
N ALA A 343 7.38 30.40 13.30
CA ALA A 343 8.19 30.38 12.09
C ALA A 343 7.51 29.59 10.97
N TRP A 344 6.92 28.43 11.27
CA TRP A 344 6.14 27.65 10.31
C TRP A 344 4.90 28.38 9.83
N SER A 345 4.10 28.95 10.74
CA SER A 345 2.92 29.75 10.36
C SER A 345 3.29 30.88 9.41
N LYS A 346 4.40 31.58 9.65
CA LYS A 346 4.88 32.63 8.74
C LYS A 346 5.20 32.08 7.34
N LYS A 347 5.94 30.96 7.25
CA LYS A 347 6.27 30.32 5.97
C LYS A 347 5.01 29.90 5.21
N ILE A 348 4.03 29.31 5.90
CA ILE A 348 2.74 28.88 5.33
C ILE A 348 2.01 30.08 4.74
N ILE A 349 1.87 31.16 5.51
CA ILE A 349 1.19 32.40 5.06
C ILE A 349 1.90 32.98 3.83
N GLU A 350 3.23 33.07 3.85
CA GLU A 350 4.01 33.60 2.74
C GLU A 350 3.84 32.78 1.45
N GLN A 351 3.79 31.45 1.55
CA GLN A 351 3.56 30.59 0.40
C GLN A 351 2.14 30.74 -0.17
N TRP A 352 1.12 30.74 0.68
CA TRP A 352 -0.27 30.88 0.22
C TRP A 352 -0.58 32.27 -0.32
N LYS A 353 0.11 33.32 0.14
CA LYS A 353 0.03 34.66 -0.46
C LYS A 353 0.58 34.69 -1.89
N LYS A 354 1.58 33.87 -2.23
CA LYS A 354 2.15 33.80 -3.59
C LYS A 354 1.30 32.97 -4.56
N ALA A 355 0.43 32.10 -4.04
CA ALA A 355 -0.44 31.24 -4.85
C ALA A 355 -1.77 31.93 -5.23
N LYS A 356 -2.05 33.11 -4.67
CA LYS A 356 -3.13 34.03 -5.07
C LYS A 356 -2.58 35.08 -6.02
#